data_AF-A0A838UX40-F1
#
_entry.id   AF-A0A838UX40-F1
#
_cell.length_a   1.000
_cell.length_b   1.000
_cell.length_c   1.000
_cell.angle_alpha   90.00
_cell.angle_beta   90.00
_cell.angle_gamma   90.00
#
_symmetry.space_group_name_H-M   'P 1'
#
loop_
_entity.id
_entity.type
_entity.pdbx_description
1 polymer ?
#
loop_
_entity_poly.entity_id
_entity_poly.type
_entity_poly.pdbx_seq_one_letter_code
_entity_poly.pdbx_strand_id
1 'polypeptide(L)'
;MRRSWLLCLLLLATTACTHVSTTVAPNATATAAALQLDLRPYALPLTTTDPTAPFSDLAPLKASIGTASIVGLGEGTHGSSEFFTMKDRLVRSLVEQKGFTMVGLEVSWSVGENANDYVLNGIGNAKDSALQMGWPWNTHEVEAVLQWMHDYNKTHTPKVVFAGFDCQA
;
A
#
# COMPACT_ATOMS: atom_id res chain seq x y z
N MET A 1 -71.24 -0.25 25.18
CA MET A 1 -69.85 0.24 25.33
C MET A 1 -69.56 1.21 24.20
N ARG A 2 -69.22 2.45 24.55
CA ARG A 2 -69.26 3.65 23.69
C ARG A 2 -68.08 3.70 22.71
N ARG A 3 -68.39 3.94 21.43
CA ARG A 3 -67.45 4.36 20.39
C ARG A 3 -67.20 5.87 20.55
N SER A 4 -65.95 6.28 20.76
CA SER A 4 -65.54 7.68 20.66
C SER A 4 -64.43 7.80 19.63
N TRP A 5 -64.75 8.50 18.55
CA TRP A 5 -63.84 9.03 17.56
C TRP A 5 -63.21 10.29 18.14
N LEU A 6 -61.89 10.41 18.12
CA LEU A 6 -61.20 11.68 18.37
C LEU A 6 -60.17 11.88 17.27
N LEU A 7 -60.42 12.94 16.50
CA LEU A 7 -59.61 13.45 15.41
C LEU A 7 -58.18 13.77 15.89
N CYS A 8 -57.18 13.26 15.18
CA CYS A 8 -55.82 13.75 15.25
C CYS A 8 -55.72 15.06 14.44
N LEU A 9 -55.64 16.21 15.11
CA LEU A 9 -55.25 17.47 14.48
C LEU A 9 -53.74 17.45 14.20
N LEU A 10 -53.35 17.42 12.92
CA LEU A 10 -51.99 17.70 12.47
C LEU A 10 -51.78 19.23 12.48
N LEU A 11 -51.02 19.73 13.46
CA LEU A 11 -50.45 21.08 13.43
C LEU A 11 -49.12 21.02 12.65
N LEU A 12 -49.13 21.45 11.39
CA LEU A 12 -47.92 21.77 10.64
C LEU A 12 -47.31 23.06 11.20
N ALA A 13 -46.35 22.91 12.12
CA ALA A 13 -45.45 24.00 12.49
C ALA A 13 -44.44 24.19 11.34
N THR A 14 -44.66 25.20 10.50
CA THR A 14 -43.66 25.67 9.55
C THR A 14 -42.59 26.45 10.32
N THR A 15 -41.57 25.78 10.82
CA THR A 15 -40.33 26.43 11.23
C THR A 15 -39.66 27.01 9.99
N ALA A 16 -39.77 28.32 9.80
CA ALA A 16 -38.97 29.03 8.82
C ALA A 16 -37.49 28.86 9.19
N CYS A 17 -36.76 28.05 8.42
CA CYS A 17 -35.30 28.05 8.45
C CYS A 17 -34.83 29.45 8.07
N THR A 18 -34.39 30.25 9.03
CA THR A 18 -33.63 31.47 8.76
C THR A 18 -32.29 31.05 8.17
N HIS A 19 -32.17 31.13 6.85
CA HIS A 19 -30.89 30.99 6.15
C HIS A 19 -29.97 32.12 6.62
N VAL A 20 -28.97 31.79 7.44
CA VAL A 20 -27.82 32.66 7.66
C VAL A 20 -26.96 32.54 6.40
N SER A 21 -27.08 33.52 5.50
CA SER A 21 -26.14 33.67 4.40
C SER A 21 -24.81 34.15 4.96
N THR A 22 -23.92 33.21 5.32
CA THR A 22 -22.51 33.53 5.48
C THR A 22 -21.97 33.88 4.11
N THR A 23 -21.76 35.16 3.83
CA THR A 23 -20.91 35.57 2.72
C THR A 23 -19.50 35.10 3.05
N VAL A 24 -19.13 33.92 2.57
CA VAL A 24 -17.72 33.54 2.46
C VAL A 24 -17.13 34.56 1.50
N ALA A 25 -16.39 35.54 2.04
CA ALA A 25 -15.53 36.37 1.21
C ALA A 25 -14.72 35.43 0.32
N PRO A 26 -14.55 35.71 -0.98
CA PRO A 26 -13.72 34.86 -1.84
C PRO A 26 -12.34 34.83 -1.20
N ASN A 27 -12.04 33.74 -0.49
CA ASN A 27 -10.76 33.56 0.15
C ASN A 27 -9.74 33.65 -0.96
N ALA A 28 -8.79 34.55 -0.77
CA ALA A 28 -7.72 34.87 -1.69
C ALA A 28 -7.31 33.62 -2.45
N THR A 29 -7.31 33.69 -3.78
CA THR A 29 -6.60 32.75 -4.63
C THR A 29 -5.16 32.69 -4.12
N ALA A 30 -4.88 31.73 -3.25
CA ALA A 30 -3.53 31.35 -2.92
C ALA A 30 -2.96 30.88 -4.25
N THR A 31 -2.19 31.75 -4.89
CA THR A 31 -1.41 31.38 -6.06
C THR A 31 -0.53 30.21 -5.63
N ALA A 32 -0.26 29.26 -6.54
CA ALA A 32 0.64 28.13 -6.23
C ALA A 32 2.01 28.57 -5.66
N ALA A 33 2.36 29.84 -5.83
CA ALA A 33 3.53 30.49 -5.23
C ALA A 33 3.45 30.69 -3.69
N ALA A 34 2.28 30.61 -3.06
CA ALA A 34 2.08 30.95 -1.65
C ALA A 34 2.38 29.79 -0.66
N LEU A 35 2.69 28.58 -1.15
CA LEU A 35 3.00 27.41 -0.31
C LEU A 35 4.30 26.73 -0.78
N GLN A 36 5.42 27.47 -0.79
CA GLN A 36 6.74 26.84 -0.84
C GLN A 36 7.18 26.49 0.58
N LEU A 37 6.73 25.34 1.08
CA LEU A 37 7.27 24.77 2.31
C LEU A 37 8.60 24.07 1.98
N ASP A 38 9.70 24.49 2.60
CA ASP A 38 10.96 23.76 2.51
C ASP A 38 10.88 22.46 3.32
N LEU A 39 10.78 21.33 2.61
CA LEU A 39 10.69 20.00 3.21
C LEU A 39 12.06 19.40 3.57
N ARG A 40 13.18 19.97 3.09
CA ARG A 40 14.52 19.39 3.28
C ARG A 40 14.87 19.16 4.76
N PRO A 41 14.55 20.06 5.70
CA PRO A 41 14.84 19.85 7.13
C PRO A 41 14.06 18.68 7.75
N TYR A 42 12.98 18.22 7.11
CA TYR A 42 12.11 17.14 7.58
C TYR A 42 12.32 15.83 6.81
N ALA A 43 13.11 15.86 5.73
CA ALA A 43 13.36 14.70 4.90
C ALA A 43 14.29 13.72 5.62
N LEU A 44 13.95 12.44 5.55
CA LEU A 44 14.78 11.33 6.04
C LEU A 44 15.54 10.77 4.83
N PRO A 45 16.86 11.03 4.70
CA PRO A 45 17.59 10.65 3.51
C PRO A 45 17.74 9.13 3.41
N LEU A 46 17.43 8.60 2.24
CA LEU A 46 17.75 7.24 1.84
C LEU A 46 19.05 7.27 1.04
N THR A 47 19.99 6.38 1.34
CA THR A 47 21.33 6.43 0.72
C THR A 47 21.44 5.56 -0.52
N THR A 48 20.53 4.61 -0.70
CA THR A 48 20.53 3.65 -1.81
C THR A 48 19.16 3.00 -1.99
N THR A 49 18.90 2.47 -3.18
CA THR A 49 17.77 1.56 -3.46
C THR A 49 18.19 0.09 -3.53
N ASP A 50 19.48 -0.22 -3.38
CA ASP A 50 20.02 -1.58 -3.41
C ASP A 50 19.40 -2.46 -2.30
N PRO A 51 18.66 -3.53 -2.66
CA PRO A 51 18.01 -4.42 -1.70
C PRO A 51 18.98 -5.17 -0.77
N THR A 52 20.25 -5.28 -1.16
CA THR A 52 21.28 -6.00 -0.40
C THR A 52 22.08 -5.11 0.56
N ALA A 53 21.92 -3.79 0.45
CA ALA A 53 22.59 -2.85 1.33
C ALA A 53 22.00 -2.85 2.75
N PRO A 54 22.78 -2.53 3.79
CA PRO A 54 22.29 -2.47 5.17
C PRO A 54 21.07 -1.54 5.34
N PHE A 55 20.11 -1.92 6.19
CA PHE A 55 18.85 -1.19 6.41
C PHE A 55 18.94 -0.05 7.45
N SER A 56 20.13 0.50 7.71
CA SER A 56 20.34 1.49 8.78
C SER A 56 19.66 2.83 8.50
N ASP A 57 19.68 3.29 7.24
CA ASP A 57 18.96 4.49 6.77
C ASP A 57 17.43 4.30 6.76
N LEU A 58 16.93 3.06 6.80
CA LEU A 58 15.50 2.75 6.96
C LEU A 58 15.02 2.80 8.42
N ALA A 59 15.91 3.01 9.39
CA ALA A 59 15.54 3.04 10.81
C ALA A 59 14.42 4.04 11.14
N PRO A 60 14.47 5.30 10.64
CA PRO A 60 13.39 6.26 10.87
C PRO A 60 12.04 5.83 10.28
N LEU A 61 12.04 5.25 9.06
CA LEU A 61 10.82 4.75 8.42
C LEU A 61 10.17 3.62 9.22
N LYS A 62 10.97 2.66 9.70
CA LYS A 62 10.47 1.56 10.55
C LYS A 62 9.87 2.04 11.86
N ALA A 63 10.38 3.14 12.42
CA ALA A 63 9.82 3.78 13.60
C ALA A 63 8.43 4.35 13.30
N SER A 64 8.27 5.05 12.17
CA SER A 64 6.99 5.60 11.72
C SER A 64 5.93 4.52 11.43
N ILE A 65 6.33 3.34 10.96
CA ILE A 65 5.41 2.20 10.74
C ILE A 65 4.85 1.66 12.08
N GLY A 66 5.60 1.77 13.18
CA GLY A 66 5.14 1.36 14.51
C GLY A 66 4.74 -0.12 14.57
N THR A 67 3.50 -0.36 15.03
CA THR A 67 2.87 -1.68 15.21
C THR A 67 1.85 -2.03 14.11
N ALA A 68 1.87 -1.32 12.98
CA ALA A 68 0.96 -1.59 11.88
C ALA A 68 1.09 -3.05 11.40
N SER A 69 -0.05 -3.71 11.19
CA SER A 69 -0.11 -5.09 10.69
C SER A 69 -0.11 -5.16 9.16
N ILE A 70 -0.41 -4.05 8.49
CA ILE A 70 -0.45 -3.92 7.02
C ILE A 70 0.29 -2.64 6.64
N VAL A 71 1.17 -2.72 5.64
CA VAL A 71 1.91 -1.59 5.08
C VAL A 71 1.73 -1.59 3.57
N GLY A 72 1.18 -0.49 3.02
CA GLY A 72 1.07 -0.29 1.57
C GLY A 72 2.35 0.30 1.00
N LEU A 73 2.89 -0.31 -0.06
CA LEU A 73 4.08 0.15 -0.78
C LEU A 73 3.70 0.57 -2.20
N GLY A 74 3.36 1.84 -2.38
CA GLY A 74 3.06 2.42 -3.69
C GLY A 74 4.34 2.79 -4.47
N GLU A 75 4.15 3.14 -5.74
CA GLU A 75 5.20 3.62 -6.64
C GLU A 75 4.70 4.79 -7.48
N GLY A 76 5.61 5.66 -7.92
CA GLY A 76 5.25 6.79 -8.76
C GLY A 76 4.93 6.41 -10.21
N THR A 77 5.50 5.30 -10.68
CA THR A 77 5.36 4.78 -12.04
C THR A 77 5.57 3.25 -12.09
N HIS A 78 4.94 2.58 -13.05
CA HIS A 78 5.09 1.15 -13.33
C HIS A 78 6.25 0.83 -14.28
N GLY A 79 7.45 1.36 -14.03
CA GLY A 79 8.59 1.13 -14.93
C GLY A 79 9.91 1.78 -14.55
N SER A 80 10.02 2.34 -13.35
CA SER A 80 11.31 2.83 -12.84
C SER A 80 11.96 1.75 -11.98
N SER A 81 13.15 1.30 -12.39
CA SER A 81 13.93 0.29 -11.67
C SER A 81 14.16 0.68 -10.21
N GLU A 82 14.36 1.96 -9.93
CA GLU A 82 14.58 2.49 -8.59
C GLU A 82 13.36 2.31 -7.68
N PHE A 83 12.13 2.35 -8.21
CA PHE A 83 10.94 2.04 -7.41
C PHE A 83 10.90 0.56 -7.05
N PHE A 84 11.19 -0.34 -7.98
CA PHE A 84 11.16 -1.78 -7.71
C PHE A 84 12.29 -2.21 -6.77
N THR A 85 13.52 -1.75 -7.00
CA THR A 85 14.65 -2.05 -6.11
C THR A 85 14.42 -1.48 -4.70
N MET A 86 13.89 -0.26 -4.58
CA MET A 86 13.55 0.29 -3.27
C MET A 86 12.42 -0.49 -2.58
N LYS A 87 11.39 -0.91 -3.31
CA LYS A 87 10.31 -1.76 -2.76
C LYS A 87 10.82 -3.11 -2.30
N ASP A 88 11.69 -3.76 -3.08
CA ASP A 88 12.36 -5.00 -2.67
C ASP A 88 13.13 -4.77 -1.36
N ARG A 89 13.98 -3.73 -1.30
CA ARG A 89 14.70 -3.34 -0.08
C ARG A 89 13.78 -3.16 1.14
N LEU A 90 12.63 -2.51 0.95
CA LEU A 90 11.63 -2.33 1.99
C LEU A 90 10.98 -3.65 2.40
N VAL A 91 10.61 -4.51 1.45
CA VAL A 91 10.04 -5.84 1.72
C VAL A 91 11.00 -6.66 2.58
N ARG A 92 12.28 -6.76 2.19
CA ARG A 92 13.29 -7.50 2.95
C ARG A 92 13.44 -6.96 4.37
N SER A 93 13.54 -5.63 4.52
CA SER A 93 13.63 -4.98 5.82
C SER A 93 12.41 -5.23 6.71
N LEU A 94 11.19 -5.19 6.15
CA LEU A 94 9.95 -5.42 6.89
C LEU A 94 9.81 -6.89 7.32
N VAL A 95 10.16 -7.82 6.44
CA VAL A 95 10.18 -9.25 6.78
C VAL A 95 11.23 -9.52 7.85
N GLU A 96 12.50 -9.18 7.60
CA GLU A 96 13.63 -9.54 8.45
C GLU A 96 13.60 -8.85 9.81
N GLN A 97 13.14 -7.60 9.87
CA GLN A 97 13.28 -6.78 11.08
C GLN A 97 11.96 -6.41 11.75
N LYS A 98 10.82 -6.59 11.07
CA LYS A 98 9.49 -6.33 11.64
C LYS A 98 8.56 -7.54 11.62
N GLY A 99 8.99 -8.69 11.09
CA GLY A 99 8.25 -9.94 11.16
C GLY A 99 7.02 -10.01 10.25
N PHE A 100 6.97 -9.20 9.19
CA PHE A 100 5.95 -9.37 8.15
C PHE A 100 6.15 -10.71 7.43
N THR A 101 5.06 -11.39 7.14
CA THR A 101 5.07 -12.77 6.60
C THR A 101 4.27 -12.93 5.32
N MET A 102 3.72 -11.84 4.78
CA MET A 102 2.95 -11.86 3.53
C MET A 102 3.34 -10.67 2.67
N VAL A 103 3.62 -10.94 1.40
CA VAL A 103 3.85 -9.94 0.37
C VAL A 103 2.70 -10.04 -0.64
N GLY A 104 1.92 -8.97 -0.74
CA GLY A 104 0.87 -8.84 -1.75
C GLY A 104 1.36 -8.01 -2.94
N LEU A 105 1.03 -8.44 -4.16
CA LEU A 105 1.27 -7.65 -5.39
C LEU A 105 -0.04 -7.45 -6.16
N GLU A 106 -0.13 -6.33 -6.88
CA GLU A 106 -1.22 -5.97 -7.79
C GLU A 106 -1.12 -6.81 -9.09
N VAL A 107 -1.31 -8.12 -8.92
CA VAL A 107 -1.44 -9.14 -9.96
C VAL A 107 -2.68 -9.98 -9.68
N SER A 108 -3.20 -10.63 -10.71
CA SER A 108 -4.34 -11.52 -10.57
C SER A 108 -4.06 -12.61 -9.53
N TRP A 109 -5.12 -13.03 -8.81
CA TRP A 109 -5.02 -14.08 -7.79
C TRP A 109 -4.29 -15.34 -8.30
N SER A 110 -4.67 -15.84 -9.49
CA SER A 110 -4.10 -17.07 -10.07
C SER A 110 -2.61 -16.96 -10.39
N VAL A 111 -2.18 -15.81 -10.89
CA VAL A 111 -0.75 -15.54 -11.13
C VAL A 111 0.01 -15.47 -9.81
N GLY A 112 -0.60 -14.85 -8.78
CA GLY A 112 -0.05 -14.82 -7.43
C GLY A 112 0.14 -16.21 -6.83
N GLU A 113 -0.83 -17.10 -6.98
CA GLU A 113 -0.74 -18.49 -6.51
C GLU A 113 0.41 -19.24 -7.17
N ASN A 114 0.60 -19.11 -8.49
CA ASN A 114 1.71 -19.73 -9.20
C ASN A 114 3.07 -19.24 -8.68
N ALA A 115 3.21 -17.93 -8.44
CA ALA A 115 4.42 -17.37 -7.84
C ALA A 115 4.62 -17.83 -6.38
N ASN A 116 3.54 -18.00 -5.62
CA ASN A 116 3.59 -18.48 -4.25
C ASN A 116 4.04 -19.95 -4.17
N ASP A 117 3.63 -20.79 -5.12
CA ASP A 117 4.11 -22.17 -5.24
C ASP A 117 5.63 -22.22 -5.46
N TYR A 118 6.18 -21.31 -6.26
CA TYR A 118 7.63 -21.15 -6.37
C TYR A 118 8.23 -20.69 -5.02
N VAL A 119 7.70 -19.62 -4.42
CA VAL A 119 8.21 -19.06 -3.16
C VAL A 119 8.21 -20.08 -2.01
N LEU A 120 7.20 -20.93 -1.91
CA LEU A 120 7.03 -21.89 -0.82
C LEU A 120 7.74 -23.23 -1.08
N ASN A 121 7.62 -23.72 -2.31
CA ASN A 121 7.90 -25.12 -2.65
C ASN A 121 8.99 -25.25 -3.74
N GLY A 122 9.40 -24.16 -4.38
CA GLY A 122 10.38 -24.18 -5.46
C GLY A 122 9.86 -24.81 -6.75
N ILE A 123 8.54 -24.86 -6.94
CA ILE A 123 7.93 -25.34 -8.19
C ILE A 123 8.16 -24.29 -9.27
N GLY A 124 8.78 -24.67 -10.40
CA GLY A 124 9.18 -23.74 -11.45
C GLY A 124 10.44 -22.95 -11.09
N ASN A 125 10.49 -21.66 -11.42
CA ASN A 125 11.57 -20.75 -11.04
C ASN A 125 11.07 -19.28 -10.96
N ALA A 126 11.89 -18.41 -10.36
CA ALA A 126 11.54 -16.99 -10.17
C ALA A 126 11.30 -16.25 -11.50
N LYS A 127 12.13 -16.51 -12.51
CA LYS A 127 12.04 -15.86 -13.82
C LYS A 127 10.72 -16.16 -14.52
N ASP A 128 10.34 -17.43 -14.57
CA ASP A 128 9.09 -17.86 -15.19
C ASP A 128 7.87 -17.38 -14.39
N SER A 129 8.00 -17.24 -13.07
CA SER A 129 6.96 -16.66 -12.22
C SER A 129 6.75 -15.18 -12.52
N ALA A 130 7.83 -14.39 -12.63
CA ALA A 130 7.76 -12.98 -13.03
C ALA A 130 7.25 -12.82 -14.48
N LEU A 131 7.67 -13.71 -15.38
CA LEU A 131 7.20 -13.72 -16.77
C LEU A 131 5.68 -13.88 -16.88
N GLN A 132 5.08 -14.75 -16.06
CA GLN A 132 3.63 -14.96 -16.01
C GLN A 132 2.86 -13.74 -15.51
N MET A 133 3.50 -12.84 -14.76
CA MET A 133 2.87 -11.60 -14.28
C MET A 133 2.70 -10.55 -15.39
N GLY A 134 3.43 -10.67 -16.51
CA GLY A 134 3.31 -9.76 -17.65
C GLY A 134 3.74 -8.33 -17.32
N TRP A 135 3.41 -7.37 -18.17
CA TRP A 135 3.64 -5.96 -17.87
C TRP A 135 2.68 -5.50 -16.75
N PRO A 136 3.14 -4.77 -15.72
CA PRO A 136 4.48 -4.18 -15.57
C PRO A 136 5.49 -5.00 -14.75
N TRP A 137 5.13 -6.21 -14.32
CA TRP A 137 5.85 -6.98 -13.29
C TRP A 137 6.90 -7.97 -13.84
N ASN A 138 6.93 -8.22 -15.14
CA ASN A 138 7.94 -9.06 -15.78
C ASN A 138 9.28 -8.32 -15.88
N THR A 139 9.98 -8.23 -14.75
CA THR A 139 11.25 -7.51 -14.62
C THR A 139 12.25 -8.30 -13.78
N HIS A 140 13.54 -7.94 -13.89
CA HIS A 140 14.60 -8.54 -13.10
C HIS A 140 14.47 -8.23 -11.61
N GLU A 141 13.90 -7.08 -11.25
CA GLU A 141 13.68 -6.67 -9.86
C GLU A 141 12.59 -7.53 -9.20
N VAL A 142 11.51 -7.84 -9.93
CA VAL A 142 10.45 -8.75 -9.42
C VAL A 142 10.96 -10.19 -9.36
N GLU A 143 11.71 -10.64 -10.36
CA GLU A 143 12.41 -11.94 -10.30
C GLU A 143 13.30 -12.03 -9.05
N ALA A 144 14.07 -10.98 -8.76
CA ALA A 144 15.00 -10.94 -7.63
C ALA A 144 14.30 -11.03 -6.27
N VAL A 145 13.16 -10.34 -6.07
CA VAL A 145 12.42 -10.44 -4.80
C VAL A 145 11.78 -11.82 -4.63
N LEU A 146 11.23 -12.42 -5.70
CA LEU A 146 10.68 -13.79 -5.64
C LEU A 146 11.76 -14.81 -5.28
N GLN A 147 12.93 -14.72 -5.93
CA GLN A 147 14.08 -15.57 -5.63
C GLN A 147 14.53 -15.40 -4.17
N TRP A 148 14.63 -14.16 -3.70
CA TRP A 148 14.99 -13.88 -2.31
C TRP A 148 13.96 -14.46 -1.32
N MET A 149 12.65 -14.32 -1.58
CA MET A 149 11.62 -14.90 -0.71
C MET A 149 11.74 -16.43 -0.65
N HIS A 150 11.96 -17.08 -1.78
CA HIS A 150 12.19 -18.52 -1.84
C HIS A 150 13.42 -18.94 -1.02
N ASP A 151 14.54 -18.21 -1.16
CA ASP A 151 15.77 -18.50 -0.42
C ASP A 151 15.62 -18.22 1.09
N TYR A 152 14.94 -17.14 1.47
CA TYR A 152 14.60 -16.82 2.85
C TYR A 152 13.81 -17.95 3.51
N ASN A 153 12.82 -18.50 2.79
CA ASN A 153 11.95 -19.57 3.25
C ASN A 153 12.64 -20.93 3.45
N LYS A 154 13.87 -21.12 2.94
CA LYS A 154 14.64 -22.36 3.16
C LYS A 154 15.10 -22.51 4.61
N THR A 155 15.28 -21.40 5.32
CA THR A 155 15.90 -21.38 6.64
C THR A 155 15.07 -20.67 7.71
N HIS A 156 13.93 -20.06 7.35
CA HIS A 156 13.11 -19.28 8.28
C HIS A 156 11.73 -19.89 8.52
N THR A 157 11.23 -19.66 9.73
CA THR A 157 9.86 -19.96 10.16
C THR A 157 9.39 -18.82 11.08
N PRO A 158 8.17 -18.28 10.89
CA PRO A 158 7.22 -18.57 9.81
C PRO A 158 7.79 -18.23 8.41
N LYS A 159 7.31 -18.96 7.39
CA LYS A 159 7.62 -18.65 5.99
C LYS A 159 6.92 -17.36 5.56
N VAL A 160 7.52 -16.65 4.61
CA VAL A 160 6.87 -15.57 3.89
C VAL A 160 6.06 -16.15 2.72
N VAL A 161 4.82 -15.70 2.57
CA VAL A 161 3.95 -16.08 1.45
C VAL A 161 3.81 -14.93 0.45
N PHE A 162 3.56 -15.27 -0.80
CA PHE A 162 3.23 -14.33 -1.87
C PHE A 162 1.74 -14.43 -2.21
N ALA A 163 1.09 -13.30 -2.50
CA ALA A 163 -0.32 -13.27 -2.90
C ALA A 163 -0.57 -12.22 -3.99
N GLY A 164 -1.39 -12.57 -4.98
CA GLY A 164 -1.99 -11.62 -5.90
C GLY A 164 -3.33 -11.14 -5.35
N PHE A 165 -3.58 -9.82 -5.34
CA PHE A 165 -4.83 -9.27 -4.84
C PHE A 165 -5.67 -8.53 -5.89
N ASP A 166 -5.27 -8.60 -7.16
CA ASP A 166 -6.01 -8.00 -8.25
C ASP A 166 -7.04 -8.98 -8.84
N CYS A 167 -8.07 -8.44 -9.48
CA CYS A 167 -9.14 -9.17 -10.14
C CYS A 167 -9.08 -9.08 -11.68
N GLN A 168 -7.98 -8.56 -12.23
CA GLN A 168 -7.72 -8.57 -13.68
C GLN A 168 -7.59 -10.03 -14.18
N ALA A 169 -8.19 -10.33 -15.34
CA ALA A 169 -8.28 -11.68 -15.91
C ALA A 169 -7.31 -11.86 -17.09
#